data_AF-A0A529P3V8-F1
#
_entry.id   AF-A0A529P3V8-F1
#
_cell.length_a   1.000
_cell.length_b   1.000
_cell.length_c   1.000
_cell.angle_alpha   90.00
_cell.angle_beta   90.00
_cell.angle_gamma   90.00
#
_symmetry.space_group_name_H-M   'P 1'
#
loop_
_entity.id
_entity.type
_entity.pdbx_description
1 polymer ?
#
loop_
_entity_poly.entity_id
_entity_poly.type
_entity_poly.pdbx_seq_one_letter_code
_entity_poly.pdbx_strand_id
1 'polypeptide(L)'
;MRREQLAELYRGYIACLNAQDWANLGRFVGEAVQYNGETVGLSGYRRMLEGDFQAIPDLRFSIELLVCEPPRVAARLHFDCTPKGRLFGLPVNGKRVSFAENVFYEFRDAHIC
;
A
#
# COMPACT_ATOMS: atom_id res chain seq x y z
N MET A 1 -12.48 -0.25 16.83
CA MET A 1 -12.01 -1.53 16.26
C MET A 1 -10.96 -2.13 17.19
N ARG A 2 -10.96 -3.44 17.43
CA ARG A 2 -9.92 -4.09 18.25
C ARG A 2 -8.63 -4.26 17.44
N ARG A 3 -7.49 -4.41 18.13
CA ARG A 3 -6.16 -4.62 17.51
C ARG A 3 -6.15 -5.75 16.47
N GLU A 4 -6.73 -6.90 16.79
CA GLU A 4 -6.78 -8.06 15.90
C GLU A 4 -7.59 -7.80 14.64
N GLN A 5 -8.74 -7.13 14.77
CA GLN A 5 -9.60 -6.76 13.64
C GLN A 5 -8.90 -5.75 12.72
N LEU A 6 -8.14 -4.80 13.30
CA LEU A 6 -7.36 -3.84 12.53
C LEU A 6 -6.20 -4.51 11.78
N ALA A 7 -5.54 -5.47 12.41
CA ALA A 7 -4.50 -6.26 11.77
C ALA A 7 -5.06 -7.12 10.61
N GLU A 8 -6.22 -7.74 10.80
CA GLU A 8 -6.91 -8.52 9.77
C GLU A 8 -7.32 -7.63 8.59
N LEU A 9 -7.90 -6.46 8.87
CA LEU A 9 -8.30 -5.49 7.85
C LEU A 9 -7.09 -5.02 7.03
N TYR A 10 -5.97 -4.69 7.69
CA TYR A 10 -4.75 -4.30 6.99
C TYR A 10 -4.16 -5.43 6.14
N ARG A 11 -4.18 -6.68 6.64
CA ARG A 11 -3.76 -7.85 5.84
C ARG A 11 -4.68 -8.08 4.64
N GLY A 12 -5.98 -7.88 4.79
CA GLY A 12 -6.96 -7.91 3.70
C GLY A 12 -6.67 -6.85 2.63
N TYR A 13 -6.33 -5.63 3.05
CA TYR A 13 -5.88 -4.56 2.16
C TYR A 13 -4.62 -4.96 1.38
N ILE A 14 -3.58 -5.47 2.05
CA ILE A 14 -2.35 -5.93 1.38
C ILE A 14 -2.63 -7.09 0.42
N ALA A 15 -3.53 -8.02 0.78
CA ALA A 15 -3.95 -9.09 -0.12
C ALA A 15 -4.68 -8.54 -1.37
N CYS A 16 -5.55 -7.55 -1.19
CA CYS A 16 -6.25 -6.84 -2.27
C CYS A 16 -5.25 -6.19 -3.25
N LEU A 17 -4.22 -5.52 -2.73
CA LEU A 17 -3.17 -4.91 -3.56
C LEU A 17 -2.40 -5.97 -4.36
N ASN A 18 -1.94 -7.03 -3.70
CA ASN A 18 -1.17 -8.10 -4.34
C ASN A 18 -1.97 -8.87 -5.40
N ALA A 19 -3.31 -8.92 -5.28
CA ALA A 19 -4.20 -9.48 -6.28
C ALA A 19 -4.60 -8.49 -7.39
N GLN A 20 -4.19 -7.22 -7.27
CA GLN A 20 -4.62 -6.11 -8.13
C GLN A 20 -6.15 -6.00 -8.23
N ASP A 21 -6.85 -6.29 -7.12
CA ASP A 21 -8.31 -6.31 -7.04
C ASP A 21 -8.88 -4.89 -6.86
N TRP A 22 -8.69 -4.05 -7.88
CA TRP A 22 -9.05 -2.63 -7.84
C TRP A 22 -10.56 -2.38 -7.68
N ALA A 23 -11.38 -3.36 -8.08
CA ALA A 23 -12.83 -3.30 -7.90
C ALA A 23 -13.21 -3.35 -6.40
N ASN A 24 -12.41 -4.01 -5.57
CA ASN A 24 -12.65 -4.14 -4.13
C ASN A 24 -11.79 -3.22 -3.26
N LEU A 25 -10.91 -2.40 -3.85
CA LEU A 25 -10.05 -1.47 -3.09
C LEU A 25 -10.84 -0.53 -2.17
N GLY A 26 -12.02 -0.09 -2.62
CA GLY A 26 -12.91 0.78 -1.84
C GLY A 26 -13.45 0.16 -0.54
N ARG A 27 -13.27 -1.16 -0.32
CA ARG A 27 -13.56 -1.81 0.97
C ARG A 27 -12.53 -1.47 2.06
N PHE A 28 -11.36 -0.98 1.66
CA PHE A 28 -10.22 -0.74 2.55
C PHE A 28 -9.77 0.72 2.57
N VAL A 29 -10.04 1.49 1.52
CA VAL A 29 -9.56 2.86 1.35
C VAL A 29 -10.74 3.81 1.21
N GLY A 30 -10.74 4.89 1.98
CA GLY A 30 -11.83 5.86 2.02
C GLY A 30 -11.85 6.79 0.81
N GLU A 31 -13.04 7.31 0.49
CA GLU A 31 -13.27 8.20 -0.65
C GLU A 31 -12.43 9.49 -0.61
N ALA A 32 -12.09 9.97 0.59
CA ALA A 32 -11.31 11.19 0.82
C ALA A 32 -9.90 10.91 1.38
N VAL A 33 -9.33 9.72 1.10
CA VAL A 33 -8.03 9.31 1.64
C VAL A 33 -6.93 10.35 1.35
N GLN A 34 -6.10 10.59 2.37
CA GLN A 34 -4.88 11.37 2.27
C GLN A 34 -3.67 10.46 2.08
N TYR A 35 -2.75 10.88 1.22
CA TYR A 35 -1.48 10.22 0.97
C TYR A 35 -0.36 11.25 1.05
N ASN A 36 0.60 11.03 1.97
CA ASN A 36 1.71 11.95 2.24
C ASN A 36 1.28 13.42 2.48
N GLY A 37 0.13 13.62 3.13
CA GLY A 37 -0.41 14.94 3.47
C GLY A 37 -1.31 15.56 2.40
N GLU A 38 -1.50 14.91 1.25
CA GLU A 38 -2.37 15.37 0.17
C GLU A 38 -3.64 14.53 0.06
N THR A 39 -4.81 15.16 -0.02
CA THR A 39 -6.07 14.46 -0.30
C THR A 39 -6.11 14.04 -1.76
N VAL A 40 -5.94 12.75 -2.00
CA VAL A 40 -5.96 12.16 -3.36
C VAL A 40 -7.29 11.46 -3.67
N GLY A 41 -8.02 11.07 -2.63
CA GLY A 41 -9.26 10.30 -2.73
C GLY A 41 -9.06 8.89 -3.31
N LEU A 42 -10.10 8.06 -3.23
CA LEU A 42 -10.00 6.64 -3.63
C LEU A 42 -9.53 6.47 -5.09
N SER A 43 -10.03 7.30 -5.99
CA SER A 43 -9.65 7.25 -7.41
C SER A 43 -8.19 7.65 -7.66
N GLY A 44 -7.67 8.65 -6.95
CA GLY A 44 -6.27 9.06 -7.03
C GLY A 44 -5.34 7.99 -6.43
N TYR A 45 -5.73 7.44 -5.28
CA TYR A 45 -5.02 6.35 -4.62
C TYR A 45 -4.93 5.10 -5.51
N ARG A 46 -6.04 4.73 -6.16
CA ARG A 46 -6.07 3.64 -7.15
C ARG A 46 -5.13 3.90 -8.33
N ARG A 47 -5.18 5.10 -8.92
CA ARG A 47 -4.34 5.46 -10.08
C ARG A 47 -2.84 5.38 -9.74
N MET A 48 -2.47 5.80 -8.53
CA MET A 48 -1.11 5.67 -8.03
C MET A 48 -0.67 4.20 -8.01
N LEU A 49 -1.47 3.31 -7.38
CA LEU A 49 -1.18 1.88 -7.32
C LEU A 49 -1.12 1.20 -8.69
N GLU A 50 -2.05 1.53 -9.59
CA GLU A 50 -2.03 1.05 -10.98
C GLU A 50 -0.72 1.49 -11.68
N GLY A 51 -0.26 2.72 -11.43
CA GLY A 51 1.03 3.22 -11.90
C GLY A 51 2.22 2.45 -11.33
N ASP A 52 2.19 2.09 -10.05
CA ASP A 52 3.25 1.30 -9.40
C ASP A 52 3.37 -0.09 -10.03
N PHE A 53 2.26 -0.80 -10.23
CA PHE A 53 2.26 -2.11 -10.91
C PHE A 53 2.62 -2.01 -12.40
N GLN A 54 2.26 -0.91 -13.06
CA GLN A 54 2.73 -0.64 -14.43
C GLN A 54 4.24 -0.41 -14.47
N ALA A 55 4.84 0.25 -13.48
CA ALA A 55 6.27 0.49 -13.42
C ALA A 55 7.06 -0.74 -12.98
N ILE A 56 6.48 -1.55 -12.09
CA ILE A 56 7.10 -2.70 -11.42
C ILE A 56 6.14 -3.91 -11.53
N PRO A 57 6.19 -4.68 -12.64
CA PRO A 57 5.20 -5.73 -12.90
C PRO A 57 5.20 -6.88 -11.89
N ASP A 58 6.35 -7.13 -11.26
CA ASP A 58 6.55 -8.14 -10.21
C ASP A 58 6.42 -7.55 -8.79
N LEU A 59 5.85 -6.34 -8.65
CA LEU A 59 5.61 -5.71 -7.36
C LEU A 59 4.79 -6.62 -6.47
N ARG A 60 5.27 -6.80 -5.24
CA ARG A 60 4.58 -7.54 -4.20
C ARG A 60 4.80 -6.85 -2.87
N PHE A 61 3.71 -6.51 -2.20
CA PHE A 61 3.70 -5.97 -0.85
C PHE A 61 3.87 -7.11 0.15
N SER A 62 5.02 -7.17 0.81
CA SER A 62 5.31 -8.17 1.85
C SER A 62 5.40 -7.50 3.21
N ILE A 63 4.54 -7.90 4.16
CA ILE A 63 4.56 -7.36 5.52
C ILE A 63 5.69 -8.03 6.31
N GLU A 64 6.76 -7.30 6.62
CA GLU A 64 7.82 -7.76 7.53
C GLU A 64 7.49 -7.49 9.00
N LEU A 65 6.96 -6.29 9.28
CA LEU A 65 6.55 -5.88 10.62
C LEU A 65 5.17 -5.24 10.55
N LEU A 66 4.31 -5.60 11.50
CA LEU A 66 3.00 -5.01 11.68
C LEU A 66 2.77 -4.65 13.14
N VAL A 67 2.59 -3.37 13.41
CA VAL A 67 2.16 -2.84 14.71
C VAL A 67 0.79 -2.21 14.54
N CYS A 68 -0.13 -2.58 15.42
CA CYS A 68 -1.50 -2.06 15.40
C CYS A 68 -1.82 -1.47 16.77
N GLU A 69 -2.12 -0.18 16.79
CA GLU A 69 -2.57 0.58 17.95
C GLU A 69 -3.77 1.41 17.49
N PRO A 70 -5.02 0.88 17.60
CA PRO A 70 -6.18 1.53 17.03
C PRO A 70 -6.31 3.00 17.42
N PRO A 71 -6.60 3.91 16.46
CA PRO A 71 -7.02 3.63 15.08
C PRO A 71 -5.87 3.48 14.06
N ARG A 72 -4.61 3.35 14.52
CA ARG A 72 -3.43 3.43 13.67
C ARG A 72 -2.75 2.08 13.43
N VAL A 73 -2.16 1.97 12.25
CA VAL A 73 -1.26 0.89 11.86
C VAL A 73 0.09 1.48 11.50
N ALA A 74 1.17 0.85 11.96
CA ALA A 74 2.50 1.05 11.42
C ALA A 74 2.95 -0.26 10.78
N ALA A 75 3.46 -0.19 9.56
CA ALA A 75 3.93 -1.36 8.83
C ALA A 75 5.32 -1.11 8.26
N ARG A 76 6.13 -2.17 8.29
CA ARG A 76 7.31 -2.28 7.46
C ARG A 76 7.00 -3.22 6.32
N LEU A 77 7.04 -2.70 5.10
CA LEU A 77 6.82 -3.45 3.88
C LEU A 77 8.15 -3.69 3.19
N HIS A 78 8.43 -4.92 2.81
CA HIS A 78 9.61 -5.29 2.05
C HIS A 78 9.26 -5.57 0.60
N PHE A 79 10.09 -5.05 -0.28
CA PHE A 79 9.99 -5.21 -1.72
C PHE A 79 11.27 -5.84 -2.23
N ASP A 80 11.12 -6.82 -3.10
CA ASP A 80 12.19 -7.46 -3.86
C ASP A 80 11.64 -7.66 -5.28
N CYS A 81 11.97 -6.72 -6.16
CA CYS A 81 11.24 -6.51 -7.41
C CYS A 81 12.14 -5.96 -8.53
N THR A 82 11.57 -5.82 -9.72
CA THR A 82 12.27 -5.49 -10.96
C THR A 82 11.60 -4.31 -11.68
N PRO A 83 11.86 -3.06 -11.24
CA PRO A 83 11.34 -1.87 -11.91
C PRO A 83 11.84 -1.78 -13.36
N LYS A 84 10.91 -1.58 -14.31
CA LYS A 84 11.25 -1.51 -15.75
C LYS A 84 12.06 -0.27 -16.12
N GLY A 85 11.93 0.82 -15.36
CA GLY A 85 12.54 2.10 -15.65
C GLY A 85 13.19 2.72 -14.42
N ARG A 86 12.82 3.98 -14.13
CA ARG A 86 13.33 4.69 -12.96
C ARG A 86 12.55 4.32 -11.71
N LEU A 87 13.23 4.23 -10.58
CA LEU A 87 12.63 4.10 -9.25
C LEU A 87 13.32 5.11 -8.32
N PHE A 88 12.54 5.91 -7.59
CA PHE A 88 13.05 6.96 -6.69
C PHE A 88 14.10 7.89 -7.34
N GLY A 89 13.90 8.23 -8.61
CA GLY A 89 14.85 9.06 -9.37
C GLY A 89 16.13 8.36 -9.81
N LEU A 90 16.26 7.04 -9.61
CA LEU A 90 17.42 6.26 -10.02
C LEU A 90 17.10 5.39 -11.26
N PRO A 91 18.03 5.26 -12.23
CA PRO A 91 17.84 4.45 -13.43
C PRO A 91 18.04 2.95 -13.14
N VAL A 92 17.04 2.30 -12.52
CA VAL A 92 17.09 0.86 -12.19
C VAL A 92 17.07 0.00 -13.44
N ASN A 93 16.22 0.35 -14.42
CA ASN A 93 16.22 -0.19 -15.79
C ASN A 93 16.23 -1.71 -15.87
N GLY A 94 15.30 -2.38 -15.18
CA GLY A 94 15.13 -3.83 -15.21
C GLY A 94 16.07 -4.61 -14.31
N LYS A 95 16.88 -3.94 -13.47
CA LYS A 95 17.65 -4.62 -12.42
C LYS A 95 16.72 -5.00 -11.26
N ARG A 96 16.94 -6.18 -10.71
CA ARG A 96 16.31 -6.59 -9.44
C ARG A 96 16.90 -5.78 -8.29
N VAL A 97 16.05 -5.22 -7.45
CA VAL A 97 16.40 -4.41 -6.28
C VAL A 97 15.56 -4.83 -5.09
N SER A 98 16.10 -4.62 -3.89
CA SER A 98 15.36 -4.80 -2.65
C SER A 98 15.45 -3.53 -1.80
N PHE A 99 14.33 -3.17 -1.20
CA PHE A 99 14.19 -2.02 -0.31
C PHE A 99 13.00 -2.23 0.62
N ALA A 100 12.89 -1.36 1.64
CA ALA A 100 11.78 -1.36 2.56
C ALA A 100 11.11 0.00 2.65
N GLU A 101 9.80 -0.03 2.82
CA GLU A 101 8.96 1.11 3.15
C GLU A 101 8.53 0.99 4.62
N ASN A 102 8.59 2.11 5.35
CA ASN A 102 8.00 2.20 6.69
C ASN A 102 6.87 3.20 6.60
N VAL A 103 5.64 2.74 6.82
CA VAL A 103 4.43 3.50 6.51
C VAL A 103 3.45 3.44 7.68
N PHE A 104 2.72 4.54 7.87
CA PHE A 104 1.68 4.67 8.88
C PHE A 104 0.34 4.90 8.20
N TYR A 105 -0.71 4.31 8.77
CA TYR A 105 -2.09 4.48 8.32
C TYR A 105 -2.96 4.85 9.52
N GLU A 106 -3.92 5.73 9.28
CA GLU A 106 -5.06 5.93 10.19
C GLU A 106 -6.31 5.32 9.56
N PHE A 107 -7.11 4.64 10.39
CA PHE A 107 -8.36 4.03 9.96
C PHE A 107 -9.57 4.74 10.59
N ARG A 108 -10.56 5.03 9.76
CA ARG A 108 -11.88 5.53 10.17
C ARG A 108 -12.96 4.71 9.48
N ASP A 109 -13.96 4.26 10.24
CA ASP A 109 -15.07 3.45 9.72
C ASP A 109 -14.61 2.25 8.86
N ALA A 110 -13.52 1.59 9.29
CA ALA A 110 -12.86 0.49 8.60
C ALA A 110 -12.21 0.83 7.23
N HIS A 111 -11.92 2.10 6.99
CA HIS A 111 -11.20 2.56 5.80
C HIS A 111 -9.94 3.34 6.19
N ILE A 112 -8.87 3.19 5.40
CA ILE A 112 -7.72 4.07 5.42
C ILE A 112 -8.18 5.47 5.01
N CYS A 113 -7.87 6.49 5.81
CA CYS A 113 -8.27 7.88 5.58
C CYS A 113 -7.08 8.84 5.61
#